data_AF-A0A8S8ZBC1-F1
#
_entry.id   AF-A0A8S8ZBC1-F1
#
_cell.length_a   1.000
_cell.length_b   1.000
_cell.length_c   1.000
_cell.angle_alpha   90.00
_cell.angle_beta   90.00
_cell.angle_gamma   90.00
#
_symmetry.space_group_name_H-M   'P 1'
#
loop_
_entity.id
_entity.type
_entity.pdbx_description
1 polymer ?
#
loop_
_entity_poly.entity_id
_entity_poly.type
_entity_poly.pdbx_seq_one_letter_code
_entity_poly.pdbx_strand_id
1 'polypeptide(L)'
;MYGEKKGAATRIERPSRLLRARRLGYKAKQGIVVIRMRVGTGGMRRQRPRGGRRPKHLGVTRIKQDDNMKTVANRRVLEKYPNMKLLGSYFLYKDGKHYWYEVILGDPSHPSIVNDKELRKRVIKVAA
;
A
#
# COMPACT_ATOMS: atom_id res chain seq x y z
N MET A 1 17.78 19.31 3.81
CA MET A 1 17.21 18.19 3.00
C MET A 1 15.72 18.44 2.80
N TYR A 2 15.43 19.37 1.89
CA TYR A 2 14.19 20.14 1.85
C TYR A 2 13.06 19.40 1.12
N GLY A 3 11.86 19.60 1.67
CA GLY A 3 10.63 18.95 1.26
C GLY A 3 10.28 19.14 -0.20
N GLU A 4 10.42 18.09 -0.99
CA GLU A 4 9.66 17.96 -2.22
C GLU A 4 8.20 17.66 -1.88
N LYS A 5 7.27 18.31 -2.60
CA LYS A 5 5.84 17.97 -2.67
C LYS A 5 5.66 16.58 -3.29
N LYS A 6 6.23 15.53 -2.69
CA LYS A 6 6.06 14.16 -3.13
C LYS A 6 4.59 13.80 -2.94
N GLY A 7 3.95 13.40 -4.04
CA GLY A 7 2.58 12.91 -4.04
C GLY A 7 2.40 11.74 -3.06
N ALA A 8 1.15 11.40 -2.76
CA ALA A 8 0.86 10.38 -1.74
C ALA A 8 1.54 9.02 -2.00
N ALA A 9 1.73 8.67 -3.28
CA ALA A 9 2.47 7.50 -3.73
C ALA A 9 3.67 7.93 -4.59
N THR A 10 4.88 7.58 -4.14
CA THR A 10 6.15 7.85 -4.83
C THR A 10 6.80 6.53 -5.23
N ARG A 11 7.17 6.39 -6.51
CA ARG A 11 7.96 5.24 -6.98
C ARG A 11 9.41 5.38 -6.52
N ILE A 12 10.01 4.29 -6.07
CA ILE A 12 11.40 4.23 -5.64
C ILE A 12 12.12 3.13 -6.42
N GLU A 13 13.37 3.38 -6.80
CA GLU A 13 14.21 2.42 -7.53
C GLU A 13 14.64 1.24 -6.66
N ARG A 14 15.08 1.53 -5.43
CA ARG A 14 15.57 0.51 -4.48
C ARG A 14 14.80 0.55 -3.16
N PRO A 15 14.44 -0.60 -2.59
CA PRO A 15 13.79 -0.65 -1.29
C PRO A 15 14.72 -0.13 -0.20
N SER A 16 14.18 0.59 0.77
CA SER A 16 14.99 1.13 1.88
C SER A 16 15.43 0.03 2.85
N ARG A 17 14.61 -1.03 2.98
CA ARG A 17 14.90 -2.19 3.84
C ARG A 17 14.97 -3.46 3.01
N LEU A 18 16.14 -3.71 2.43
CA LEU A 18 16.37 -4.82 1.51
C LEU A 18 16.00 -6.19 2.11
N LEU A 19 16.38 -6.48 3.35
CA LEU A 19 16.11 -7.77 3.99
C LEU A 19 14.59 -8.04 4.15
N ARG A 20 13.83 -7.02 4.56
CA ARG A 20 12.37 -7.10 4.68
C ARG A 20 11.72 -7.28 3.30
N ALA A 21 12.20 -6.55 2.31
CA ALA A 21 11.71 -6.66 0.95
C ALA A 21 11.95 -8.06 0.36
N ARG A 22 13.16 -8.61 0.53
CA ARG A 22 13.52 -9.97 0.06
C ARG A 22 12.62 -11.04 0.67
N ARG A 23 12.30 -10.94 1.97
CA ARG A 23 11.36 -11.86 2.64
C ARG A 23 9.97 -11.86 2.00
N LEU A 24 9.52 -10.70 1.51
CA LEU A 24 8.24 -10.54 0.82
C LEU A 24 8.30 -10.92 -0.66
N GLY A 25 9.46 -11.29 -1.20
CA GLY A 25 9.64 -11.72 -2.59
C GLY A 25 10.17 -10.64 -3.53
N TYR A 26 10.76 -9.57 -3.00
CA TYR A 26 11.49 -8.62 -3.84
C TYR A 26 12.73 -9.28 -4.45
N LYS A 27 12.84 -9.19 -5.79
CA LYS A 27 14.06 -9.44 -6.55
C LYS A 27 14.40 -8.18 -7.33
N ALA A 28 15.70 -7.91 -7.53
CA ALA A 28 16.15 -6.82 -8.38
C ALA A 28 16.03 -7.24 -9.85
N LYS A 29 14.80 -7.22 -10.39
CA LYS A 29 14.46 -7.57 -11.77
C LYS A 29 13.53 -6.52 -12.37
N GLN A 30 13.57 -6.39 -13.69
CA GLN A 30 12.56 -5.63 -14.43
C GLN A 30 11.17 -6.27 -14.22
N GLY A 31 10.13 -5.42 -14.15
CA GLY A 31 8.78 -5.84 -13.80
C GLY A 31 8.48 -5.88 -12.29
N ILE A 32 9.45 -5.62 -11.40
CA ILE A 32 9.19 -5.37 -9.97
C ILE A 32 9.31 -3.87 -9.68
N VAL A 33 8.31 -3.33 -8.97
CA VAL A 33 8.27 -1.92 -8.60
C VAL A 33 8.08 -1.79 -7.10
N VAL A 34 8.84 -0.88 -6.48
CA VAL A 34 8.66 -0.50 -5.08
C VAL A 34 8.05 0.89 -5.01
N ILE A 35 6.97 1.01 -4.24
CA ILE A 35 6.21 2.24 -4.09
C ILE A 35 6.16 2.61 -2.62
N ARG A 36 6.60 3.82 -2.31
CA ARG A 36 6.42 4.42 -1.00
C ARG A 36 5.08 5.13 -0.94
N MET A 37 4.23 4.66 -0.03
CA MET A 37 2.90 5.19 0.19
C MET A 37 2.80 5.82 1.57
N ARG A 38 2.27 7.04 1.64
CA ARG A 38 1.90 7.68 2.92
C ARG A 38 0.42 7.48 3.21
N VAL A 39 0.10 7.14 4.46
CA VAL A 39 -1.27 7.03 4.97
C VAL A 39 -1.41 7.94 6.18
N GLY A 40 -2.51 8.69 6.29
CA GLY A 40 -2.71 9.63 7.40
C GLY A 40 -2.74 8.92 8.75
N THR A 41 -2.15 9.54 9.76
CA THR A 41 -2.28 9.09 11.16
C THR A 41 -3.61 9.61 11.71
N GLY A 42 -4.47 8.72 12.19
CA GLY A 42 -5.74 9.11 12.80
C GLY A 42 -6.84 8.06 12.68
N GLY A 43 -7.96 8.33 13.34
CA GLY A 43 -9.19 7.56 13.20
C GLY A 43 -10.04 8.05 12.02
N MET A 44 -11.12 7.32 11.76
CA MET A 44 -12.11 7.72 10.77
C MET A 44 -13.01 8.83 11.34
N ARG A 45 -13.40 9.76 10.48
CA ARG A 45 -14.47 10.72 10.76
C ARG A 45 -15.60 10.50 9.75
N ARG A 46 -16.83 10.37 10.22
CA ARG A 46 -18.01 10.29 9.34
C ARG A 46 -18.51 11.68 8.98
N GLN A 47 -19.22 11.83 7.88
CA GLN A 47 -19.93 13.07 7.59
C GLN A 47 -21.08 13.23 8.59
N ARG A 48 -21.27 14.44 9.14
CA ARG A 48 -22.36 14.69 10.09
C ARG A 48 -23.71 14.57 9.36
N PRO A 49 -24.63 13.70 9.83
CA PRO A 49 -25.97 13.64 9.28
C PRO A 49 -26.69 14.99 9.45
N ARG A 50 -27.42 15.44 8.42
CA ARG A 50 -28.19 16.70 8.47
C ARG A 50 -29.61 16.52 9.03
N GLY A 51 -30.19 15.32 8.91
CA GLY A 51 -31.53 15.00 9.43
C GLY A 51 -31.53 14.46 10.87
N GLY A 52 -32.72 14.35 11.44
CA GLY A 52 -32.93 13.78 12.78
C GLY A 52 -32.45 12.32 12.89
N ARG A 53 -31.67 12.02 13.93
CA ARG A 53 -31.20 10.67 14.28
C ARG A 53 -31.25 10.49 15.78
N ARG A 54 -31.40 9.23 16.23
CA ARG A 54 -31.26 8.90 17.65
C ARG A 54 -29.87 9.31 18.15
N PRO A 55 -29.72 9.82 19.39
CA PRO A 55 -28.43 10.31 19.91
C PRO A 55 -27.26 9.34 19.73
N LYS A 56 -27.50 8.03 19.90
CA LYS A 56 -26.49 6.98 19.71
C LYS A 56 -25.91 6.87 18.28
N HIS A 57 -26.60 7.40 17.27
CA HIS A 57 -26.16 7.38 15.87
C HIS A 57 -25.62 8.73 15.38
N LEU A 58 -25.53 9.74 16.27
CA LEU A 58 -24.96 11.06 15.94
C LEU A 58 -23.44 11.13 16.11
N GLY A 59 -22.80 10.04 16.57
CA GLY A 59 -21.35 9.96 16.73
C GLY A 59 -20.61 10.12 15.40
N VAL A 60 -19.75 11.14 15.32
CA VAL A 60 -18.98 11.49 14.10
C VAL A 60 -17.48 11.29 14.29
N THR A 61 -16.98 11.50 15.51
CA THR A 61 -15.56 11.42 15.88
C THR A 61 -15.27 10.14 16.67
N ARG A 62 -13.97 9.84 16.86
CA ARG A 62 -13.48 8.66 17.61
C ARG A 62 -13.92 7.30 17.05
N ILE A 63 -14.23 7.24 15.76
CA ILE A 63 -14.56 6.00 15.08
C ILE A 63 -13.25 5.34 14.64
N LYS A 64 -13.02 4.12 15.12
CA LYS A 64 -11.88 3.31 14.66
C LYS A 64 -12.19 2.75 13.28
N GLN A 65 -11.16 2.62 12.47
CA GLN A 65 -11.27 1.94 11.19
C GLN A 65 -11.16 0.42 11.43
N ASP A 66 -11.96 -0.35 10.68
CA ASP A 66 -11.92 -1.82 10.76
C ASP A 66 -10.65 -2.37 10.08
N ASP A 67 -10.26 -1.76 8.96
CA ASP A 67 -9.05 -2.10 8.21
C ASP A 67 -7.77 -1.53 8.84
N ASN A 68 -6.69 -2.31 8.78
CA ASN A 68 -5.35 -1.85 9.12
C ASN A 68 -4.82 -0.83 8.09
N MET A 69 -4.07 0.18 8.55
CA MET A 69 -3.40 1.19 7.70
C MET A 69 -2.50 0.57 6.63
N LYS A 70 -1.91 -0.61 6.89
CA LYS A 70 -1.17 -1.38 5.89
C LYS A 70 -2.08 -1.82 4.73
N THR A 71 -3.28 -2.31 5.02
CA THR A 71 -4.29 -2.73 4.02
C THR A 71 -4.78 -1.53 3.21
N VAL A 72 -5.00 -0.39 3.89
CA VAL A 72 -5.35 0.88 3.22
C VAL A 72 -4.25 1.32 2.26
N ALA A 73 -2.98 1.24 2.67
CA ALA A 73 -1.85 1.56 1.81
C ALA A 73 -1.84 0.68 0.55
N ASN A 74 -2.05 -0.63 0.73
CA ASN A 74 -2.10 -1.59 -0.38
C ASN A 74 -3.24 -1.26 -1.36
N ARG A 75 -4.45 -1.00 -0.85
CA ARG A 75 -5.63 -0.70 -1.66
C ARG A 75 -5.39 0.55 -2.53
N ARG A 76 -4.94 1.65 -1.91
CA ARG A 76 -4.64 2.91 -2.63
C ARG A 76 -3.56 2.76 -3.70
N VAL A 77 -2.57 1.89 -3.46
CA VAL A 77 -1.52 1.61 -4.45
C VAL A 77 -2.09 0.78 -5.61
N LEU A 78 -2.91 -0.23 -5.34
CA LEU A 78 -3.55 -1.04 -6.38
C LEU A 78 -4.55 -0.25 -7.23
N GLU A 79 -5.28 0.68 -6.63
CA GLU A 79 -6.13 1.63 -7.37
C GLU A 79 -5.32 2.49 -8.35
N LYS A 80 -4.08 2.85 -7.98
CA LYS A 80 -3.18 3.63 -8.85
C LYS A 80 -2.47 2.78 -9.92
N TYR A 81 -2.27 1.48 -9.67
CA TYR A 81 -1.57 0.54 -10.56
C TYR A 81 -2.40 -0.74 -10.78
N PRO A 82 -3.52 -0.66 -11.53
CA PRO A 82 -4.45 -1.79 -11.69
C PRO A 82 -3.86 -2.95 -12.49
N ASN A 83 -2.88 -2.68 -13.35
CA ASN A 83 -2.18 -3.68 -14.17
C ASN A 83 -1.16 -4.50 -13.37
N MET A 84 -0.79 -4.07 -12.16
CA MET A 84 0.20 -4.73 -11.33
C MET A 84 -0.46 -5.55 -10.22
N LYS A 85 0.25 -6.56 -9.70
CA LYS A 85 -0.18 -7.37 -8.57
C LYS A 85 0.67 -7.10 -7.34
N LEU A 86 0.03 -7.15 -6.18
CA LEU A 86 0.68 -6.96 -4.89
C LEU A 86 1.50 -8.21 -4.52
N LEU A 87 2.81 -8.03 -4.33
CA LEU A 87 3.68 -9.07 -3.73
C LEU A 87 3.68 -8.98 -2.20
N GLY A 88 3.67 -7.75 -1.67
CA GLY A 88 3.60 -7.51 -0.24
C GLY A 88 3.89 -6.07 0.11
N SER A 89 3.82 -5.75 1.40
CA SER A 89 4.18 -4.43 1.92
C SER A 89 4.74 -4.50 3.33
N TYR A 90 5.52 -3.49 3.71
CA TYR A 90 6.08 -3.37 5.04
C TYR A 90 6.11 -1.92 5.53
N PHE A 91 6.08 -1.78 6.85
CA PHE A 91 6.22 -0.51 7.52
C PHE A 91 7.66 -0.02 7.44
N LEU A 92 7.83 1.26 7.10
CA LEU A 92 9.13 1.90 7.04
C LEU A 92 9.35 2.75 8.29
N TYR A 93 8.62 3.86 8.40
CA TYR A 93 8.65 4.76 9.55
C TYR A 93 7.29 5.45 9.72
N LYS A 94 7.11 6.07 10.88
CA LYS A 94 5.95 6.89 11.22
C LYS A 94 6.47 8.30 11.43
N ASP A 95 5.80 9.25 10.81
CA ASP A 95 5.91 10.66 11.10
C ASP A 95 4.71 11.10 11.96
N GLY A 96 4.71 12.32 12.51
CA GLY A 96 3.61 12.80 13.35
C GLY A 96 2.23 12.72 12.65
N LYS A 97 2.21 13.04 11.35
CA LYS A 97 0.97 13.10 10.54
C LYS A 97 0.73 11.88 9.63
N HIS A 98 1.73 11.03 9.41
CA HIS A 98 1.63 9.96 8.42
C HIS A 98 2.38 8.68 8.81
N TYR A 99 1.77 7.53 8.49
CA TYR A 99 2.45 6.24 8.40
C TYR A 99 3.02 6.07 7.00
N TRP A 100 4.28 5.62 6.92
CA TRP A 100 4.94 5.33 5.65
C TRP A 100 5.13 3.83 5.46
N TYR A 101 4.65 3.34 4.33
CA TYR A 101 4.76 1.95 3.91
C TYR A 101 5.51 1.86 2.58
N GLU A 102 6.33 0.83 2.43
CA GLU A 102 6.85 0.42 1.13
C GLU A 102 6.04 -0.78 0.65
N VAL A 103 5.40 -0.61 -0.50
CA VAL A 103 4.54 -1.60 -1.17
C VAL A 103 5.30 -2.11 -2.39
N ILE A 104 5.40 -3.43 -2.51
CA ILE A 104 6.09 -4.11 -3.59
C ILE A 104 5.04 -4.66 -4.54
N LEU A 105 5.15 -4.26 -5.80
CA LEU A 105 4.31 -4.70 -6.90
C LEU A 105 5.13 -5.53 -7.89
N GLY A 106 4.48 -6.50 -8.51
CA GLY A 106 4.99 -7.27 -9.63
C GLY A 106 4.07 -7.12 -10.84
N ASP A 107 4.64 -6.89 -12.01
CA ASP A 107 3.95 -6.88 -13.29
C ASP A 107 3.78 -8.31 -13.83
N PRO A 108 2.54 -8.82 -13.94
CA PRO A 108 2.30 -10.17 -14.45
C PRO A 108 2.66 -10.36 -15.93
N SER A 109 2.65 -9.28 -16.71
CA SER A 109 2.83 -9.32 -18.17
C SER A 109 4.30 -9.29 -18.60
N HIS A 110 5.20 -8.90 -17.69
CA HIS A 110 6.61 -8.71 -18.03
C HIS A 110 7.36 -10.05 -18.20
N PRO A 111 8.10 -10.27 -19.31
CA PRO A 111 8.78 -11.55 -19.58
C PRO A 111 9.71 -12.03 -18.46
N SER A 112 10.45 -11.10 -17.85
CA SER A 112 11.34 -11.38 -16.71
C SER A 112 10.62 -11.96 -15.47
N ILE A 113 9.33 -11.70 -15.31
CA ILE A 113 8.48 -12.22 -14.23
C ILE A 113 7.88 -13.57 -14.63
N VAL A 114 7.40 -13.68 -15.88
CA VAL A 114 6.81 -14.90 -16.42
C VAL A 114 7.83 -16.06 -16.43
N ASN A 115 9.09 -15.77 -16.77
CA ASN A 115 10.16 -16.77 -16.83
C ASN A 115 10.67 -17.19 -15.43
N ASP A 116 10.46 -16.37 -14.39
CA ASP A 116 10.89 -16.70 -13.02
C ASP A 116 9.81 -17.53 -12.31
N LYS A 117 10.10 -18.82 -12.09
CA LYS A 117 9.17 -19.76 -11.45
C LYS A 117 8.67 -19.31 -10.08
N GLU A 118 9.49 -18.66 -9.27
CA GLU A 118 9.11 -18.23 -7.92
C GLU A 118 8.21 -17.00 -7.95
N LEU A 119 8.54 -16.02 -8.79
CA LEU A 119 7.75 -14.80 -8.92
C LEU A 119 6.43 -15.07 -9.65
N ARG A 120 6.44 -15.93 -10.67
CA ARG A 120 5.23 -16.36 -11.40
C ARG A 120 4.18 -16.90 -10.43
N LYS A 121 4.55 -17.80 -9.52
CA LYS A 121 3.62 -18.37 -8.52
C LYS A 121 3.00 -17.32 -7.59
N ARG A 122 3.73 -16.24 -7.31
CA ARG A 122 3.28 -15.17 -6.39
C ARG A 122 2.43 -14.11 -7.08
N VAL A 123 2.75 -13.79 -8.33
CA VAL A 123 2.12 -12.71 -9.12
C VAL A 123 0.91 -13.24 -9.90
N ILE A 124 1.08 -14.39 -10.57
CA ILE A 124 0.05 -15.09 -11.33
C ILE A 124 -0.46 -16.20 -10.42
N LYS A 125 -1.39 -15.85 -9.52
CA LYS A 125 -2.24 -16.87 -8.94
C LYS A 125 -3.10 -17.41 -10.09
N VAL A 126 -2.76 -18.61 -10.57
CA VAL A 126 -3.71 -19.44 -11.30
C VAL A 126 -4.90 -19.58 -10.36
N ALA A 127 -6.05 -19.05 -10.75
CA ALA A 127 -7.30 -19.42 -10.10
C ALA A 127 -7.40 -20.94 -10.28
N ALA A 128 -7.27 -21.67 -9.18
CA ALA A 128 -7.67 -23.07 -9.12
C ALA A 128 -9.20 -23.12 -9.13
#